data_AF-A0A1V3RWB3-F1
#
_entry.id   AF-A0A1V3RWB3-F1
#
_cell.length_a   1.000
_cell.length_b   1.000
_cell.length_c   1.000
_cell.angle_alpha   90.00
_cell.angle_beta   90.00
_cell.angle_gamma   90.00
#
_symmetry.space_group_name_H-M   'P 1'
#
loop_
_entity.id
_entity.type
_entity.pdbx_description
1 polymer ?
#
loop_
_entity_poly.entity_id
_entity_poly.type
_entity_poly.pdbx_seq_one_letter_code
_entity_poly.pdbx_strand_id
1 'polypeptide(L)'
;MKQITSSAAKQNFGELLDAAALAPVAIERHKKIRAIVCSPEEFQRRTGQATQLAERRAARAAQALVEKDRLIKHQRLAIHLLLAPRAQQKALIANAQQEVARWRRDHLCSADYSDRWDALLKLPVKELAQAMGSESLDWGTALRQNSPWHGVPV
;
A
#
# COMPACT_ATOMS: atom_id res chain seq x y z
N MET A 1 -14.15 27.11 -15.78
CA MET A 1 -12.91 27.43 -16.55
C MET A 1 -13.35 28.00 -17.88
N LYS A 2 -13.07 29.29 -18.12
CA LYS A 2 -13.42 29.97 -19.38
C LYS A 2 -12.54 29.43 -20.50
N GLN A 3 -13.08 29.24 -21.70
CA GLN A 3 -12.33 28.82 -22.88
C GLN A 3 -12.36 29.94 -23.91
N ILE A 4 -11.21 30.31 -24.47
CA ILE A 4 -11.12 31.32 -25.52
C ILE A 4 -10.22 30.83 -26.66
N THR A 5 -10.45 31.34 -27.87
CA THR A 5 -9.62 30.98 -29.03
C THR A 5 -8.25 31.62 -28.94
N SER A 6 -7.25 31.04 -29.60
CA SER A 6 -5.91 31.62 -29.70
C SER A 6 -5.90 33.02 -30.31
N SER A 7 -6.83 33.30 -31.24
CA SER A 7 -6.99 34.62 -31.85
C SER A 7 -7.52 35.64 -30.84
N ALA A 8 -8.54 35.27 -30.06
CA ALA A 8 -9.09 36.12 -29.00
C ALA A 8 -8.08 36.36 -27.86
N ALA A 9 -7.30 35.34 -27.49
CA ALA A 9 -6.24 35.48 -26.49
C ALA A 9 -5.16 36.49 -26.90
N LYS A 10 -4.84 36.55 -28.20
CA LYS A 10 -3.86 37.50 -28.75
C LYS A 10 -4.43 38.92 -28.84
N GLN A 11 -5.68 39.06 -29.29
CA GLN A 11 -6.31 40.37 -29.51
C GLN A 11 -6.72 41.05 -28.19
N ASN A 12 -7.16 40.27 -27.20
CA ASN A 12 -7.71 40.77 -25.95
C ASN A 12 -6.86 40.30 -24.74
N PHE A 13 -5.54 40.50 -24.83
CA PHE A 13 -4.62 39.94 -23.84
C PHE A 13 -4.85 40.51 -22.42
N GLY A 14 -5.15 41.81 -22.28
CA GLY A 14 -5.45 42.42 -20.99
C GLY A 14 -6.67 41.78 -20.30
N GLU A 15 -7.78 41.65 -21.03
CA GLU A 15 -9.00 40.97 -20.53
C GLU A 15 -8.75 39.49 -20.18
N LEU A 16 -7.85 38.82 -20.91
CA LEU A 16 -7.41 37.47 -20.56
C LEU A 16 -6.67 37.46 -19.22
N LEU A 17 -5.78 38.41 -18.96
CA LEU A 17 -5.07 38.49 -17.67
C LEU A 17 -6.04 38.78 -16.52
N ASP A 18 -6.98 39.72 -16.70
CA ASP A 18 -8.01 40.02 -15.70
C ASP A 18 -8.87 38.78 -15.41
N ALA A 19 -9.26 38.05 -16.45
CA ALA A 19 -9.99 36.80 -16.29
C ALA A 19 -9.14 35.71 -15.60
N ALA A 20 -7.85 35.60 -15.93
CA ALA A 20 -6.91 34.63 -15.36
C ALA A 20 -6.55 34.92 -13.89
N ALA A 21 -6.66 36.18 -13.45
CA ALA A 21 -6.51 36.58 -12.06
C ALA A 21 -7.66 36.03 -11.19
N LEU A 22 -8.87 35.91 -11.75
CA LEU A 22 -10.03 35.39 -11.05
C LEU A 22 -10.11 33.86 -11.10
N ALA A 23 -9.82 33.26 -12.26
CA ALA A 23 -9.87 31.81 -12.44
C ALA A 23 -9.06 31.36 -13.67
N PRO A 24 -8.60 30.11 -13.74
CA PRO A 24 -7.91 29.60 -14.93
C PRO A 24 -8.73 29.75 -16.22
N VAL A 25 -8.05 30.20 -17.27
CA VAL A 25 -8.58 30.38 -18.63
C VAL A 25 -7.84 29.45 -19.58
N ALA A 26 -8.58 28.63 -20.32
CA ALA A 26 -8.00 27.76 -21.33
C ALA A 26 -7.97 28.46 -22.69
N ILE A 27 -6.82 28.39 -23.36
CA ILE A 27 -6.63 28.86 -24.73
C ILE A 27 -6.75 27.67 -25.67
N GLU A 28 -7.68 27.77 -26.61
CA GLU A 28 -8.00 26.74 -27.59
C GLU A 28 -7.48 27.11 -28.98
N ARG A 29 -6.96 26.13 -29.72
CA ARG A 29 -6.66 26.25 -31.15
C ARG A 29 -7.16 25.00 -31.88
N HIS A 30 -7.99 25.20 -32.90
CA HIS A 30 -8.60 24.12 -33.68
C HIS A 30 -9.30 23.06 -32.81
N LYS A 31 -10.20 23.45 -31.89
CA LYS A 31 -10.97 22.53 -31.03
C LYS A 31 -10.13 21.73 -30.02
N LYS A 32 -8.88 22.16 -29.77
CA LYS A 32 -7.98 21.55 -28.79
C LYS A 32 -7.43 22.62 -27.85
N ILE A 33 -7.50 22.37 -26.54
CA ILE A 33 -6.85 23.19 -25.53
C ILE A 33 -5.34 23.09 -25.72
N ARG A 34 -4.68 24.23 -25.91
CA ARG A 34 -3.22 24.32 -26.11
C ARG A 34 -2.48 24.89 -24.92
N ALA A 35 -3.13 25.75 -24.14
CA ALA A 35 -2.56 26.34 -22.95
C ALA A 35 -3.65 26.62 -21.91
N ILE A 36 -3.25 26.71 -20.64
CA ILE A 36 -4.07 27.23 -19.55
C ILE A 36 -3.29 28.39 -18.94
N VAL A 37 -3.94 29.55 -18.83
CA VAL A 37 -3.40 30.74 -18.17
C VAL A 37 -4.08 30.85 -16.81
N CYS A 38 -3.31 31.07 -15.75
CA CYS A 38 -3.81 31.26 -14.39
C CYS A 38 -2.80 32.10 -13.61
N SER A 39 -3.20 32.61 -12.44
CA SER A 39 -2.27 33.30 -11.54
C SER A 39 -1.15 32.37 -11.05
N PRO A 40 0.03 32.90 -10.70
CA PRO A 40 1.12 32.10 -10.12
C PRO A 40 0.69 31.34 -8.87
N GLU A 41 -0.13 31.94 -8.01
CA GLU A 41 -0.68 31.33 -6.80
C GLU A 41 -1.56 30.12 -7.13
N GLU A 42 -2.42 30.25 -8.13
CA GLU A 42 -3.29 29.17 -8.58
C GLU A 42 -2.50 28.02 -9.22
N PHE A 43 -1.46 28.35 -9.98
CA PHE A 43 -0.55 27.37 -10.54
C PHE A 43 0.19 26.60 -9.44
N GLN A 44 0.76 27.30 -8.45
CA GLN A 44 1.45 26.70 -7.31
C GLN A 44 0.51 25.81 -6.49
N ARG A 45 -0.71 26.28 -6.20
CA ARG A 45 -1.73 25.51 -5.48
C ARG A 45 -2.06 24.20 -6.18
N ARG A 46 -2.33 24.24 -7.49
CA ARG A 46 -2.64 23.05 -8.29
C ARG A 46 -1.47 22.09 -8.41
N THR A 47 -0.27 22.63 -8.63
CA THR A 47 0.94 21.82 -8.78
C THR A 47 1.30 21.16 -7.44
N GLY A 48 1.23 21.90 -6.34
CA GLY A 48 1.44 21.36 -4.99
C GLY A 48 0.43 20.26 -4.63
N GLN A 49 -0.86 20.46 -4.93
CA GLN A 49 -1.88 19.43 -4.76
C GLN A 49 -1.62 18.19 -5.62
N ALA A 50 -1.23 18.38 -6.89
CA ALA A 50 -0.90 17.28 -7.79
C ALA A 50 0.32 16.49 -7.30
N THR A 51 1.36 17.16 -6.81
CA THR A 51 2.54 16.55 -6.20
C THR A 51 2.16 15.74 -4.96
N GLN A 52 1.38 16.31 -4.04
CA GLN A 52 0.93 15.59 -2.85
C GLN A 52 0.10 14.35 -3.18
N LEU A 53 -0.76 14.43 -4.21
CA LEU A 53 -1.52 13.28 -4.70
C LEU A 53 -0.61 12.23 -5.33
N ALA A 54 0.42 12.63 -6.08
CA ALA A 54 1.40 11.74 -6.67
C ALA A 54 2.23 11.01 -5.59
N GLU A 55 2.69 11.74 -4.57
CA GLU A 55 3.40 11.17 -3.41
C GLU A 55 2.55 10.14 -2.67
N ARG A 56 1.27 10.44 -2.40
CA ARG A 56 0.35 9.49 -1.77
C ARG A 56 0.14 8.23 -2.63
N ARG A 57 0.07 8.37 -3.96
CA ARG A 57 -0.03 7.22 -4.87
C ARG A 57 1.25 6.38 -4.83
N ALA A 58 2.41 7.02 -4.87
CA ALA A 58 3.71 6.35 -4.79
C ALA A 58 3.86 5.60 -3.46
N ALA A 59 3.50 6.23 -2.33
CA ALA A 59 3.54 5.62 -1.01
C ALA A 59 2.64 4.38 -0.92
N ARG A 60 1.42 4.44 -1.46
CA ARG A 60 0.51 3.28 -1.51
C ARG A 60 1.07 2.16 -2.39
N ALA A 61 1.66 2.48 -3.53
CA ALA A 61 2.28 1.49 -4.41
C ALA A 61 3.48 0.81 -3.73
N ALA A 62 4.33 1.58 -3.04
CA ALA A 62 5.45 1.05 -2.27
C ALA A 62 4.96 0.13 -1.13
N GLN A 63 3.92 0.54 -0.39
CA GLN A 63 3.32 -0.30 0.65
C GLN A 63 2.77 -1.62 0.07
N ALA A 64 2.10 -1.57 -1.08
CA ALA A 64 1.58 -2.77 -1.74
C ALA A 64 2.69 -3.75 -2.14
N LEU A 65 3.85 -3.25 -2.59
CA LEU A 65 5.02 -4.08 -2.88
C LEU A 65 5.56 -4.75 -1.61
N VAL A 66 5.69 -4.01 -0.50
CA VAL A 66 6.13 -4.57 0.79
C VAL A 66 5.19 -5.67 1.28
N GLU A 67 3.86 -5.46 1.18
CA GLU A 67 2.89 -6.48 1.57
C GLU A 67 2.94 -7.73 0.68
N LYS A 68 3.17 -7.54 -0.63
CA LYS A 68 3.37 -8.65 -1.56
C LYS A 68 4.62 -9.47 -1.21
N ASP A 69 5.73 -8.81 -0.88
CA ASP A 69 6.95 -9.48 -0.46
C ASP A 69 6.76 -10.27 0.85
N ARG A 70 6.01 -9.71 1.80
CA ARG A 70 5.62 -10.39 3.04
C ARG A 70 4.77 -11.63 2.77
N LEU A 71 3.82 -11.54 1.84
CA LEU A 71 3.00 -12.68 1.41
C LEU A 71 3.86 -13.77 0.75
N ILE A 72 4.75 -13.41 -0.16
CA ILE A 72 5.66 -14.37 -0.83
C ILE A 72 6.51 -15.10 0.21
N LYS A 73 7.05 -14.40 1.22
CA LYS A 73 7.80 -15.02 2.32
C LYS A 73 6.96 -16.04 3.10
N HIS A 74 5.71 -15.70 3.42
CA HIS A 74 4.81 -16.62 4.12
C HIS A 74 4.40 -17.82 3.26
N GLN A 75 4.20 -17.62 1.95
CA GLN A 75 3.93 -18.71 1.01
C GLN A 75 5.13 -19.68 0.92
N ARG A 76 6.36 -19.15 0.87
CA ARG A 76 7.58 -19.98 0.93
C ARG A 76 7.66 -20.76 2.24
N LEU A 77 7.37 -20.12 3.37
CA LEU A 77 7.33 -20.80 4.68
C LEU A 77 6.29 -21.91 4.71
N ALA A 78 5.09 -21.66 4.17
CA ALA A 78 4.02 -22.63 4.06
C ALA A 78 4.45 -23.86 3.23
N ILE A 79 5.09 -23.63 2.07
CA ILE A 79 5.63 -24.70 1.23
C ILE A 79 6.72 -25.48 1.97
N HIS A 80 7.67 -24.79 2.59
CA HIS A 80 8.74 -25.42 3.37
C HIS A 80 8.15 -26.32 4.48
N LEU A 81 7.17 -25.81 5.22
CA LEU A 81 6.50 -26.55 6.27
C LEU A 81 5.78 -27.80 5.73
N LEU A 82 5.10 -27.70 4.58
CA LEU A 82 4.42 -28.83 3.94
C LEU A 82 5.39 -29.93 3.49
N LEU A 83 6.58 -29.55 3.02
CA LEU A 83 7.59 -30.48 2.51
C LEU A 83 8.50 -31.05 3.60
N ALA A 84 8.59 -30.40 4.76
CA ALA A 84 9.43 -30.85 5.86
C ALA A 84 8.96 -32.21 6.45
N PRO A 85 9.88 -33.06 6.94
CA PRO A 85 9.52 -34.26 7.68
C PRO A 85 8.65 -33.94 8.91
N ARG A 86 7.75 -34.86 9.29
CA ARG A 86 6.81 -34.65 10.42
C ARG A 86 7.48 -34.23 11.73
N ALA A 87 8.67 -34.75 12.03
CA ALA A 87 9.42 -34.36 13.23
C ALA A 87 9.85 -32.89 13.17
N GLN A 88 10.33 -32.45 12.00
CA GLN A 88 10.74 -31.07 11.76
C GLN A 88 9.53 -30.13 11.72
N GLN A 89 8.40 -30.54 11.13
CA GLN A 89 7.15 -29.79 11.18
C GLN A 89 6.73 -29.47 12.62
N LYS A 90 6.73 -30.50 13.49
CA LYS A 90 6.41 -30.34 14.91
C LYS A 90 7.36 -29.38 15.61
N ALA A 91 8.66 -29.50 15.34
CA ALA A 91 9.67 -28.60 15.92
C ALA A 91 9.47 -27.14 15.47
N LEU A 92 9.23 -26.91 14.17
CA LEU A 92 8.99 -25.58 13.62
C LEU A 92 7.73 -24.92 14.22
N ILE A 93 6.64 -25.69 14.37
CA ILE A 93 5.41 -25.20 14.99
C ILE A 93 5.63 -24.93 16.49
N ALA A 94 6.31 -25.82 17.20
CA ALA A 94 6.59 -25.64 18.62
C ALA A 94 7.45 -24.38 18.88
N ASN A 95 8.47 -24.13 18.06
CA ASN A 95 9.29 -22.92 18.15
C ASN A 95 8.46 -21.66 17.91
N ALA A 96 7.58 -21.67 16.89
CA ALA A 96 6.69 -20.54 16.62
C ALA A 96 5.72 -20.29 17.79
N GLN A 97 5.18 -21.34 18.41
CA GLN A 97 4.32 -21.23 19.60
C GLN A 97 5.07 -20.63 20.80
N GLN A 98 6.32 -21.02 21.01
CA GLN A 98 7.16 -20.44 22.08
C GLN A 98 7.40 -18.96 21.86
N GLU A 99 7.61 -18.54 20.62
CA GLU A 99 7.81 -17.13 20.30
C GLU A 99 6.53 -16.31 20.55
N VAL A 100 5.37 -16.80 20.14
CA VAL A 100 4.08 -16.15 20.42
C VAL A 100 3.83 -16.07 21.93
N ALA A 101 4.15 -17.13 22.68
CA ALA A 101 4.05 -17.13 24.14
C ALA A 101 4.99 -16.10 24.78
N ARG A 102 6.21 -15.94 24.25
CA ARG A 102 7.14 -14.88 24.66
C ARG A 102 6.54 -13.50 24.38
N TRP A 103 6.01 -13.25 23.19
CA TRP A 103 5.40 -11.95 22.88
C TRP A 103 4.25 -11.61 23.82
N ARG A 104 3.43 -12.60 24.18
CA ARG A 104 2.33 -12.42 25.15
C ARG A 104 2.87 -12.08 26.54
N ARG A 105 3.84 -12.85 27.04
CA ARG A 105 4.43 -12.66 28.37
C ARG A 105 5.12 -11.30 28.50
N ASP A 106 5.85 -10.90 27.47
CA ASP A 106 6.67 -9.69 27.47
C ASP A 106 5.85 -8.46 26.98
N HIS A 107 4.55 -8.62 26.74
CA HIS A 107 3.62 -7.57 26.27
C HIS A 107 4.07 -6.86 24.98
N LEU A 108 4.68 -7.60 24.06
CA LEU A 108 5.20 -7.06 22.79
C LEU A 108 4.14 -6.88 21.70
N CYS A 109 2.96 -7.48 21.88
CA CYS A 109 1.80 -7.31 21.00
C CYS A 109 0.49 -7.35 21.80
N SER A 110 -0.61 -7.00 21.14
CA SER A 110 -1.94 -7.06 21.77
C SER A 110 -2.35 -8.52 22.03
N ALA A 111 -3.16 -8.74 23.07
CA ALA A 111 -3.68 -10.06 23.40
C ALA A 111 -4.42 -10.71 22.21
N ASP A 112 -5.30 -9.94 21.53
CA ASP A 112 -6.01 -10.39 20.32
C ASP A 112 -5.05 -10.85 19.21
N TYR A 113 -3.90 -10.18 19.07
CA TYR A 113 -2.90 -10.57 18.07
C TYR A 113 -2.24 -11.92 18.43
N SER A 114 -1.85 -12.12 19.69
CA SER A 114 -1.30 -13.41 20.15
C SER A 114 -2.33 -14.54 20.04
N ASP A 115 -3.59 -14.27 20.39
CA ASP A 115 -4.68 -15.26 20.37
C ASP A 115 -4.94 -15.76 18.94
N ARG A 116 -4.89 -14.87 17.95
CA ARG A 116 -5.03 -15.24 16.53
C ARG A 116 -3.88 -16.11 16.05
N TRP A 117 -2.64 -15.80 16.42
CA TRP A 117 -1.50 -16.64 16.10
C TRP A 117 -1.61 -18.02 16.77
N ASP A 118 -2.00 -18.07 18.04
CA ASP A 118 -2.24 -19.34 18.75
C ASP A 118 -3.32 -20.19 18.07
N ALA A 119 -4.40 -19.57 17.62
CA ALA A 119 -5.46 -20.26 16.89
C ALA A 119 -4.93 -20.87 15.58
N LEU A 120 -4.15 -20.12 14.81
CA LEU A 120 -3.54 -20.60 13.57
C LEU A 120 -2.54 -21.73 13.82
N LEU A 121 -1.65 -21.59 14.81
CA LEU A 121 -0.61 -22.58 15.11
C LEU A 121 -1.16 -23.89 15.69
N LYS A 122 -2.44 -23.94 16.07
CA LYS A 122 -3.15 -25.16 16.48
C LYS A 122 -3.80 -25.90 15.31
N LEU A 123 -3.88 -25.28 14.13
CA LEU A 123 -4.45 -25.92 12.95
C LEU A 123 -3.56 -27.08 12.46
N PRO A 124 -4.14 -28.09 11.77
CA PRO A 124 -3.37 -29.06 11.02
C PRO A 124 -2.43 -28.37 10.03
N VAL A 125 -1.23 -28.92 9.82
CA VAL A 125 -0.17 -28.31 8.99
C VAL A 125 -0.67 -27.87 7.62
N LYS A 126 -1.55 -28.65 6.98
CA LYS A 126 -2.13 -28.30 5.67
C LYS A 126 -3.00 -27.05 5.72
N GLU A 127 -3.85 -26.94 6.74
CA GLU A 127 -4.75 -25.81 6.94
C GLU A 127 -3.98 -24.56 7.37
N LEU A 128 -2.98 -24.72 8.25
CA LEU A 128 -2.05 -23.66 8.61
C LEU A 128 -1.32 -23.11 7.37
N ALA A 129 -0.76 -23.98 6.54
CA ALA A 129 -0.06 -23.58 5.31
C ALA A 129 -0.98 -22.83 4.34
N GLN A 130 -2.23 -23.29 4.18
CA GLN A 130 -3.24 -22.58 3.38
C GLN A 130 -3.57 -21.21 3.97
N ALA A 131 -3.77 -21.11 5.29
CA ALA A 131 -4.07 -19.85 5.95
C ALA A 131 -2.91 -18.83 5.84
N MET A 132 -1.66 -19.29 5.97
CA MET A 132 -0.47 -18.46 5.79
C MET A 132 -0.30 -17.94 4.35
N GLY A 133 -0.68 -18.75 3.37
CA GLY A 133 -0.57 -18.42 1.95
C GLY A 133 -1.75 -17.64 1.38
N SER A 134 -2.83 -17.46 2.15
CA SER A 134 -4.06 -16.82 1.68
C SER A 134 -3.99 -15.30 1.72
N GLU A 135 -4.50 -14.68 0.65
CA GLU A 135 -4.79 -13.25 0.58
C GLU A 135 -6.12 -12.89 1.23
N SER A 136 -7.06 -13.84 1.33
CA SER A 136 -8.43 -13.61 1.80
C SER A 136 -8.61 -13.64 3.31
N LEU A 137 -7.54 -13.87 4.06
CA LEU A 137 -7.61 -13.83 5.52
C LEU A 137 -7.77 -12.36 5.95
N ASP A 138 -8.87 -12.02 6.62
CA ASP A 138 -9.18 -10.65 7.08
C ASP A 138 -8.02 -10.00 7.87
N TRP A 139 -7.18 -10.83 8.50
CA TRP A 139 -6.03 -10.42 9.32
C TRP A 139 -4.68 -10.76 8.70
N GLY A 140 -4.65 -11.26 7.46
CA GLY A 140 -3.44 -11.74 6.81
C GLY A 140 -2.34 -10.68 6.77
N THR A 141 -2.69 -9.43 6.43
CA THR A 141 -1.71 -8.33 6.37
C THR A 141 -1.09 -8.03 7.74
N ALA A 142 -1.89 -7.95 8.80
CA ALA A 142 -1.38 -7.69 10.15
C ALA A 142 -0.52 -8.85 10.68
N LEU A 143 -0.94 -10.10 10.44
CA LEU A 143 -0.18 -11.28 10.86
C LEU A 143 1.16 -11.36 10.13
N ARG A 144 1.20 -11.05 8.83
CA ARG A 144 2.44 -11.11 8.04
C ARG A 144 3.46 -10.02 8.38
N GLN A 145 3.06 -8.96 9.09
CA GLN A 145 3.99 -7.92 9.54
C GLN A 145 5.02 -8.46 10.53
N ASN A 146 4.59 -9.32 11.47
CA ASN A 146 5.44 -9.95 12.48
C ASN A 146 5.19 -11.46 12.48
N SER A 147 6.13 -12.19 11.89
CA SER A 147 6.04 -13.64 11.73
C SER A 147 6.75 -14.36 12.89
N PRO A 148 6.15 -15.39 13.52
CA PRO A 148 6.79 -16.13 14.61
C PRO A 148 7.87 -17.11 14.13
N TRP A 149 8.10 -17.22 12.81
CA TRP A 149 9.14 -18.05 12.19
C TRP A 149 10.44 -17.29 11.89
N HIS A 150 10.76 -16.26 12.66
CA HIS A 150 12.01 -15.53 12.46
C HIS A 150 13.23 -16.47 12.61
N GLY A 151 14.13 -16.44 11.62
CA GLY A 151 15.34 -17.28 11.61
C GLY A 151 15.15 -18.68 11.00
N VAL A 152 13.96 -19.05 10.52
CA VAL A 152 13.81 -20.24 9.65
C VAL A 152 14.40 -19.91 8.28
N PRO A 153 15.41 -20.64 7.78
CA PRO A 153 15.90 -20.45 6.42
C PRO A 153 14.81 -20.90 5.43
N VAL A 154 14.38 -19.99 4.56
CA VAL A 154 13.32 -20.21 3.56
C VAL A 154 13.75 -19.70 2.20
#